data_AF-A0A7J3QA91-F1
#
_entry.id   AF-A0A7J3QA91-F1
#
_cell.length_a   1.000
_cell.length_b   1.000
_cell.length_c   1.000
_cell.angle_alpha   90.00
_cell.angle_beta   90.00
_cell.angle_gamma   90.00
#
_symmetry.space_group_name_H-M   'P 1'
#
loop_
_entity.id
_entity.type
_entity.pdbx_description
1 polymer ?
#
loop_
_entity_poly.entity_id
_entity_poly.type
_entity_poly.pdbx_seq_one_letter_code
_entity_poly.pdbx_strand_id
1 'polypeptide(L)'
;MAEERCRNCVYFQPHIFFPYIGYCDANEKPAHEHGTCEKFKKVSLDELLSALNRKGGVYCITCGVTIVDRSELENHSREHRVVAGIVFDEAIAAEARSAD
;
A
#
# COMPACT_ATOMS: atom_id res chain seq x y z
N MET A 1 11.14 9.86 -15.46
CA MET A 1 11.35 8.41 -15.19
C MET A 1 11.45 8.05 -13.69
N ALA A 2 11.35 9.00 -12.74
CA ALA A 2 11.30 8.66 -11.29
C ALA A 2 9.89 8.29 -10.78
N GLU A 3 8.85 8.66 -11.53
CA GLU A 3 7.46 8.50 -11.11
C GLU A 3 6.89 7.10 -11.37
N GLU A 4 7.44 6.35 -12.33
CA GLU A 4 6.95 5.04 -12.80
C GLU A 4 7.47 3.86 -11.97
N ARG A 5 7.70 4.09 -10.68
CA ARG A 5 8.20 3.08 -9.74
C ARG A 5 7.05 2.37 -9.06
N CYS A 6 7.24 1.10 -8.69
CA CYS A 6 6.27 0.30 -7.95
C CYS A 6 5.70 1.05 -6.73
N ARG A 7 6.50 1.84 -6.03
CA ARG A 7 6.04 2.65 -4.87
C ARG A 7 4.86 3.59 -5.15
N ASN A 8 4.66 3.97 -6.41
CA ASN A 8 3.59 4.86 -6.88
C ASN A 8 2.55 4.10 -7.73
N CYS A 9 2.66 2.78 -7.85
CA CYS A 9 1.78 1.95 -8.65
C CYS A 9 0.59 1.48 -7.82
N VAL A 10 -0.62 1.51 -8.38
CA VAL A 10 -1.84 1.04 -7.70
C VAL A 10 -1.80 -0.46 -7.38
N TYR A 11 -1.04 -1.24 -8.15
CA TYR A 11 -0.93 -2.70 -7.97
C TYR A 11 0.10 -3.11 -6.91
N PHE A 12 0.89 -2.17 -6.39
CA PHE A 12 1.93 -2.49 -5.42
C PHE A 12 1.37 -2.40 -3.99
N GLN A 13 1.40 -3.53 -3.29
CA GLN A 13 1.03 -3.64 -1.90
C GLN A 13 2.31 -3.77 -1.07
N PRO A 14 2.78 -2.68 -0.42
CA PRO A 14 3.98 -2.75 0.40
C PRO A 14 3.76 -3.62 1.63
N HIS A 15 4.82 -4.25 2.11
CA HIS A 15 4.84 -4.90 3.41
C HIS A 15 4.76 -3.85 4.52
N ILE A 16 3.98 -4.10 5.57
CA ILE A 16 3.74 -3.12 6.62
C ILE A 16 5.01 -2.71 7.39
N PHE A 17 5.91 -3.65 7.66
CA PHE A 17 7.17 -3.38 8.39
C PHE A 17 8.34 -3.03 7.47
N PHE A 18 8.28 -3.43 6.20
CA PHE A 18 9.39 -3.32 5.25
C PHE A 18 8.87 -2.70 3.95
N PRO A 19 8.51 -1.40 3.92
CA PRO A 19 7.76 -0.81 2.81
C PRO A 19 8.54 -0.70 1.48
N TYR A 20 9.84 -1.04 1.50
CA TYR A 20 10.70 -1.16 0.31
C TYR A 20 10.49 -2.46 -0.45
N ILE A 21 9.88 -3.48 0.17
CA ILE A 21 9.46 -4.73 -0.44
C ILE A 21 7.95 -4.92 -0.28
N GLY A 22 7.34 -5.60 -1.23
CA GLY A 22 5.91 -5.87 -1.20
C GLY A 22 5.51 -6.88 -2.26
N TYR A 23 4.22 -6.95 -2.53
CA TYR A 23 3.65 -7.80 -3.55
C TYR A 23 3.05 -6.96 -4.68
N CYS A 24 3.19 -7.43 -5.92
CA CYS A 24 2.55 -6.81 -7.07
C CYS A 24 1.38 -7.67 -7.53
N ASP A 25 0.16 -7.15 -7.38
CA ASP A 25 -1.08 -7.84 -7.73
C ASP A 25 -1.15 -8.16 -9.24
N ALA A 26 -0.75 -7.22 -10.10
CA ALA A 26 -0.79 -7.37 -11.56
C ALA A 26 0.23 -8.38 -12.14
N ASN A 27 1.25 -8.76 -11.38
CA ASN A 27 2.27 -9.74 -11.79
C ASN A 27 2.34 -10.95 -10.86
N GLU A 28 1.48 -10.99 -9.86
CA GLU A 28 1.35 -12.07 -8.88
C GLU A 28 2.68 -12.51 -8.25
N LYS A 29 3.57 -11.55 -7.98
CA LYS A 29 4.93 -11.83 -7.48
C LYS A 29 5.45 -10.75 -6.51
N PRO A 30 6.45 -11.08 -5.68
CA PRO A 30 7.18 -10.09 -4.90
C PRO A 30 7.79 -9.00 -5.79
N ALA A 31 7.76 -7.76 -5.30
CA ALA A 31 8.30 -6.60 -6.00
C ALA A 31 9.03 -5.67 -5.03
N HIS A 32 10.05 -4.98 -5.55
CA HIS A 32 10.76 -3.93 -4.83
C HIS A 32 10.15 -2.56 -5.16
N GLU A 33 10.14 -1.62 -4.22
CA GLU A 33 9.46 -0.32 -4.36
C GLU A 33 10.02 0.54 -5.51
N HIS A 34 11.31 0.33 -5.84
CA HIS A 34 12.01 0.99 -6.95
C HIS A 34 11.91 0.23 -8.28
N GLY A 35 11.26 -0.93 -8.31
CA GLY A 35 11.02 -1.68 -9.54
C GLY A 35 10.17 -0.88 -10.52
N THR A 36 10.33 -1.19 -11.81
CA THR A 36 9.53 -0.63 -12.90
C THR A 36 9.03 -1.77 -13.77
N CYS A 37 7.89 -1.61 -14.44
CA CYS A 37 7.37 -2.58 -15.39
C CYS A 37 6.36 -1.92 -16.35
N GLU A 38 6.06 -2.58 -17.46
CA GLU A 38 5.10 -2.13 -18.48
C GLU A 38 3.66 -2.02 -17.97
N LYS A 39 3.30 -2.77 -16.91
CA LYS A 39 1.96 -2.74 -16.30
C LYS A 39 1.81 -1.61 -15.26
N PHE A 40 2.75 -0.67 -15.19
CA PHE A 40 2.69 0.44 -14.25
C PHE A 40 1.41 1.26 -14.45
N LYS A 41 0.65 1.46 -13.37
CA LYS A 41 -0.50 2.37 -13.31
C LYS A 41 -0.36 3.23 -12.08
N LYS A 42 -0.18 4.55 -12.27
CA LYS A 42 -0.04 5.52 -11.19
C LYS A 42 -1.27 5.47 -10.28
N VAL A 43 -1.05 5.41 -8.97
CA VAL A 43 -2.14 5.53 -7.99
C VAL A 43 -2.77 6.92 -8.09
N SER A 44 -4.10 6.97 -8.14
CA SER A 44 -4.88 8.20 -8.12
C SER A 44 -5.77 8.23 -6.87
N LEU A 45 -6.24 9.43 -6.50
CA LEU A 45 -7.20 9.58 -5.41
C LEU A 45 -8.50 8.78 -5.65
N ASP A 46 -8.95 8.70 -6.90
CA ASP A 46 -10.13 7.91 -7.27
C ASP A 46 -9.94 6.41 -6.98
N GLU A 47 -8.76 5.86 -7.32
CA GLU A 47 -8.46 4.45 -7.01
C GLU A 47 -8.42 4.21 -5.49
N LEU A 48 -7.88 5.16 -4.72
CA LEU A 48 -7.85 5.08 -3.25
C LEU A 48 -9.25 5.18 -2.65
N LEU A 49 -10.11 6.07 -3.16
CA LEU A 49 -11.51 6.19 -2.73
C LEU A 49 -12.31 4.93 -3.08
N SER A 50 -12.08 4.37 -4.26
CA SER A 50 -12.68 3.10 -4.66
C SER A 50 -12.24 1.96 -3.74
N ALA A 51 -10.95 1.89 -3.40
CA ALA A 51 -10.42 0.93 -2.44
C ALA A 51 -11.02 1.12 -1.04
N LEU A 52 -11.13 2.37 -0.56
CA LEU A 52 -11.76 2.71 0.71
C LEU A 52 -13.20 2.19 0.78
N ASN A 53 -14.00 2.44 -0.25
CA ASN A 53 -15.39 1.99 -0.32
C ASN A 53 -15.53 0.46 -0.42
N ARG A 54 -14.63 -0.21 -1.16
CA ARG A 54 -14.71 -1.66 -1.40
C ARG A 54 -14.12 -2.50 -0.27
N LYS A 55 -13.05 -2.03 0.36
CA LYS A 55 -12.27 -2.76 1.37
C LYS A 55 -12.49 -2.24 2.79
N GLY A 56 -13.17 -1.10 2.95
CA GLY A 56 -13.42 -0.45 4.24
C GLY A 56 -12.25 0.37 4.77
N GLY A 57 -11.13 0.45 4.05
CA GLY A 57 -9.93 1.17 4.49
C GLY A 57 -8.83 1.21 3.45
N VAL A 58 -7.95 2.20 3.58
CA VAL A 58 -6.65 2.30 2.89
C VAL A 58 -5.56 2.60 3.90
N TYR A 59 -4.29 2.40 3.54
CA TYR A 59 -3.19 2.53 4.51
C TYR A 59 -2.24 3.66 4.15
N CYS A 60 -1.96 4.53 5.12
CA CYS A 60 -0.96 5.57 5.00
C CYS A 60 0.40 5.04 5.45
N ILE A 61 1.32 4.82 4.50
CA ILE A 61 2.67 4.31 4.80
C ILE A 61 3.49 5.35 5.56
N THR A 62 3.28 6.64 5.27
CA THR A 62 4.00 7.72 5.94
C THR A 62 3.67 7.80 7.44
N CYS A 63 2.40 7.62 7.80
CA CYS A 63 1.93 7.72 9.19
C CYS A 63 1.87 6.38 9.92
N GLY A 64 1.80 5.26 9.18
CA GLY A 64 1.58 3.94 9.76
C GLY A 64 0.15 3.72 10.27
N VAL A 65 -0.85 4.33 9.62
CA VAL A 65 -2.26 4.26 10.06
C VAL A 65 -3.20 3.85 8.94
N THR A 66 -4.29 3.16 9.29
CA THR A 66 -5.39 2.86 8.38
C THR A 66 -6.36 4.03 8.36
N ILE A 67 -6.58 4.57 7.17
CA ILE A 67 -7.54 5.63 6.89
C ILE A 67 -8.87 4.98 6.51
N VAL A 68 -9.93 5.29 7.27
CA VAL A 68 -11.30 4.80 7.04
C VAL A 68 -12.28 5.91 6.65
N ASP A 69 -11.87 7.17 6.81
CA ASP A 69 -12.66 8.34 6.46
C ASP A 69 -12.22 8.95 5.13
N ARG A 70 -13.20 9.44 4.37
CA ARG A 70 -12.97 10.05 3.05
C ARG A 70 -12.23 11.39 3.16
N SER A 71 -12.64 12.26 4.08
CA SER A 71 -12.02 13.58 4.23
C SER A 71 -10.57 13.44 4.68
N GLU A 72 -10.29 12.49 5.58
CA GLU A 72 -8.94 12.14 6.01
C GLU A 72 -8.08 11.63 4.84
N LEU A 73 -8.65 10.77 3.98
CA LEU A 73 -7.96 10.29 2.78
C LEU A 73 -7.60 11.43 1.82
N GLU A 74 -8.54 12.34 1.55
CA GLU A 74 -8.32 13.48 0.67
C GLU A 74 -7.17 14.36 1.17
N ASN A 75 -7.08 14.58 2.49
CA ASN A 75 -5.97 15.31 3.10
C ASN A 75 -4.64 14.56 2.98
N HIS A 76 -4.62 13.28 3.37
CA HIS A 76 -3.41 12.46 3.32
C HIS A 76 -2.87 12.27 1.90
N SER A 77 -3.74 12.16 0.89
CA SER A 77 -3.33 11.95 -0.49
C SER A 77 -2.47 13.09 -1.09
N ARG A 78 -2.48 14.28 -0.46
CA ARG A 78 -1.75 15.46 -0.93
C ARG A 78 -0.26 15.42 -0.57
N GLU A 79 0.06 14.89 0.60
CA GLU A 79 1.42 14.98 1.17
C GLU A 79 1.99 13.62 1.56
N HIS A 80 1.14 12.63 1.84
CA HIS A 80 1.55 11.32 2.34
C HIS A 80 1.40 10.24 1.28
N ARG A 81 2.18 9.16 1.46
CA ARG A 81 2.09 7.98 0.62
C ARG A 81 0.99 7.08 1.14
N VAL A 82 -0.16 7.09 0.45
CA VAL A 82 -1.30 6.23 0.74
C VAL A 82 -1.39 5.10 -0.29
N VAL A 83 -1.68 3.89 0.16
CA VAL A 83 -1.80 2.69 -0.66
C VAL A 83 -3.13 1.98 -0.45
N ALA A 84 -3.65 1.35 -1.50
CA ALA A 84 -4.94 0.65 -1.51
C ALA A 84 -4.92 -0.70 -0.78
N GLY A 85 -3.77 -1.13 -0.26
CA GLY A 85 -3.58 -2.38 0.45
C GLY A 85 -2.15 -2.54 0.92
N ILE A 86 -1.97 -3.40 1.91
CA ILE A 86 -0.67 -3.76 2.49
C ILE A 86 -0.60 -5.28 2.63
N VAL A 87 0.61 -5.80 2.59
CA VAL A 87 0.87 -7.21 2.87
C VAL A 87 1.25 -7.35 4.34
N PHE A 88 0.59 -8.28 5.02
CA PHE A 88 0.94 -8.75 6.35
C PHE A 88 1.50 -10.16 6.22
N ASP A 89 2.65 -10.40 6.84
CA ASP A 89 3.13 -11.76 7.03
C ASP A 89 2.50 -12.33 8.31
N GLU A 90 1.62 -13.33 8.15
CA GLU A 90 0.91 -13.97 9.28
C GLU A 90 1.87 -14.64 10.28
N ALA A 91 3.12 -14.94 9.89
CA ALA A 91 4.11 -15.53 10.79
C ALA A 91 4.49 -14.60 11.95
N ILE A 92 4.41 -13.27 11.76
CA ILE A 92 4.71 -12.28 12.82
C ILE A 92 3.56 -12.16 13.83
N ALA A 93 2.31 -12.49 13.44
CA ALA A 93 1.17 -12.47 14.35
C ALA A 93 1.24 -13.57 15.42
N ALA A 94 1.95 -14.67 15.14
CA ALA A 94 2.14 -15.79 16.07
C ALA A 94 3.22 -15.50 17.14
N GLU A 95 4.20 -14.65 16.85
CA GLU A 95 5.29 -14.35 17.81
C GLU A 95 4.84 -13.38 18.91
N ALA A 96 3.84 -12.52 18.66
CA ALA A 96 3.25 -11.66 19.68
C ALA A 96 2.37 -12.41 20.69
N ARG A 97 1.93 -13.63 20.36
CA ARG A 97 1.08 -14.47 21.24
C ARG A 97 1.85 -15.51 22.04
N SER A 98 3.15 -15.65 21.81
CA SER A 98 3.98 -16.72 22.40
C SER A 98 4.95 -16.22 23.47
N ALA A 99 4.80 -14.96 23.91
CA ALA A 99 5.48 -14.42 25.09
C ALA A 99 4.52 -14.38 26.29
N ASP A 100 4.10 -15.57 26.75
CA ASP A 100 3.58 -15.81 28.11
C ASP A 100 4.20 -17.10 28.65
#